data_AF-A0A915YV91-F1
#
_entry.id   AF-A0A915YV91-F1
#
_cell.length_a   1.000
_cell.length_b   1.000
_cell.length_c   1.000
_cell.angle_alpha   90.00
_cell.angle_beta   90.00
_cell.angle_gamma   90.00
#
_symmetry.space_group_name_H-M   'P 1'
#
loop_
_entity.id
_entity.type
_entity.pdbx_description
1 polymer ?
#
loop_
_entity_poly.entity_id
_entity_poly.type
_entity_poly.pdbx_seq_one_letter_code
_entity_poly.pdbx_strand_id
1 'polypeptide(L)'
;MLENIISEWIRCINKYYNINREGNYEYKVSNIDNQLENDMFEFVEANKTLVQEQENTFIIQSHPQAYYTSRKLTEILETQGFECVIED
;
A
#
# COMPACT_ATOMS: atom_id res chain seq x y z
N MET A 1 16.58 12.77 26.73
CA MET A 1 16.11 13.66 25.64
C MET A 1 15.69 12.84 24.42
N LEU A 2 16.58 12.01 23.85
CA LEU A 2 16.25 11.12 22.73
C LEU A 2 15.12 10.12 23.04
N GLU A 3 15.17 9.45 24.20
CA GLU A 3 14.12 8.51 24.63
C GLU A 3 12.73 9.15 24.72
N ASN A 4 12.67 10.43 25.12
CA ASN A 4 11.42 11.18 25.19
C ASN A 4 10.87 11.47 23.79
N ILE A 5 11.74 11.84 22.85
CA ILE A 5 11.38 12.07 21.44
C ILE A 5 10.85 10.77 20.82
N ILE A 6 11.56 9.65 21.02
CA ILE A 6 11.14 8.34 20.51
C ILE A 6 9.80 7.92 21.13
N SER A 7 9.62 8.11 22.44
CA SER A 7 8.39 7.75 23.13
C SER A 7 7.19 8.55 22.62
N GLU A 8 7.37 9.86 22.38
CA GLU A 8 6.34 10.72 21.83
C GLU A 8 5.97 10.35 20.39
N TRP A 9 6.97 10.01 19.57
CA TRP A 9 6.74 9.53 18.20
C TRP A 9 5.94 8.22 18.18
N ILE A 10 6.34 7.23 18.99
CA ILE A 10 5.62 5.96 19.13
C ILE A 10 4.18 6.20 19.62
N ARG A 11 4.00 7.08 20.61
CA ARG A 11 2.67 7.44 21.14
C ARG A 11 1.77 7.99 20.05
N CYS A 12 2.27 8.89 19.21
CA CYS A 12 1.50 9.52 18.14
C CYS A 12 1.08 8.50 17.07
N ILE A 13 2.00 7.67 16.62
CA ILE A 13 1.71 6.61 15.63
C ILE A 13 0.70 5.61 16.18
N ASN A 14 0.87 5.13 17.41
CA ASN A 14 -0.07 4.19 18.02
C ASN A 14 -1.47 4.80 18.15
N LYS A 15 -1.55 6.08 18.53
CA LYS A 15 -2.84 6.78 18.61
C LYS A 15 -3.48 6.90 17.23
N TYR A 16 -2.71 7.20 16.18
CA TYR A 16 -3.22 7.26 14.81
C TYR A 16 -3.82 5.92 14.36
N TYR A 17 -3.07 4.82 14.51
CA TYR A 17 -3.57 3.49 14.11
C TYR A 17 -4.73 3.00 14.97
N ASN A 18 -4.78 3.37 16.25
CA ASN A 18 -5.90 3.00 17.11
C ASN A 18 -7.20 3.71 16.70
N ILE A 19 -7.14 5.01 16.39
CA ILE A 19 -8.32 5.78 15.98
C ILE A 19 -8.76 5.35 14.57
N ASN A 20 -7.82 5.07 13.67
CA ASN A 20 -8.11 4.72 12.28
C ASN A 20 -8.18 3.20 12.03
N ARG A 21 -8.37 2.40 13.10
CA ARG A 21 -8.37 0.93 13.02
C ARG A 21 -9.45 0.38 12.08
N GLU A 22 -10.56 1.08 11.95
CA GLU A 22 -11.71 0.69 11.12
C GLU A 22 -11.50 1.03 9.62
N GLY A 23 -10.32 1.54 9.23
CA GLY A 23 -9.87 1.64 7.84
C GLY A 23 -10.21 2.97 7.14
N ASN A 24 -11.08 3.76 7.74
CA ASN A 24 -11.38 5.13 7.38
C ASN A 24 -10.33 6.06 8.02
N TYR A 25 -9.10 6.05 7.47
CA TYR A 25 -7.90 6.84 7.84
C TYR A 25 -8.07 8.39 7.81
N GLU A 26 -9.24 8.87 8.21
CA GLU A 26 -9.72 10.24 8.16
C GLU A 26 -9.45 10.99 9.46
N TYR A 27 -9.19 10.26 10.56
CA TYR A 27 -9.04 10.86 11.87
C TYR A 27 -7.61 11.30 12.15
N LYS A 28 -7.50 12.58 12.50
CA LYS A 28 -6.24 13.21 12.94
C LYS A 28 -6.00 12.99 14.43
N VAL A 29 -4.74 12.83 14.80
CA VAL A 29 -4.32 12.81 16.19
C VAL A 29 -4.32 14.25 16.72
N SER A 30 -5.14 14.54 17.74
CA SER A 30 -5.15 15.85 18.41
C SER A 30 -4.01 16.00 19.42
N ASN A 31 -3.62 17.27 19.69
CA ASN A 31 -2.56 17.67 20.63
C ASN A 31 -1.17 17.12 20.29
N ILE A 32 -0.78 17.23 19.01
CA ILE A 32 0.57 16.94 18.55
C ILE A 32 1.13 18.18 17.86
N ASP A 33 2.45 18.32 17.87
CA ASP A 33 3.13 19.37 17.13
C ASP A 33 2.95 19.15 15.62
N ASN A 34 2.87 20.24 14.85
CA ASN A 34 2.67 20.18 13.40
C ASN A 34 3.78 19.39 12.69
N GLN A 35 5.02 19.44 13.19
CA GLN A 35 6.11 18.63 12.64
C GLN A 35 5.85 17.15 12.86
N LEU A 36 5.44 16.77 14.08
CA LEU A 36 5.16 15.38 14.42
C LEU A 36 3.92 14.84 13.68
N GLU A 37 2.94 15.70 13.40
CA GLU A 37 1.81 15.38 12.52
C GLU A 37 2.28 15.06 11.11
N ASN A 38 3.11 15.92 10.52
CA ASN A 38 3.64 15.72 9.17
C ASN A 38 4.50 14.46 9.09
N ASP A 39 5.45 14.27 10.02
CA ASP A 39 6.32 13.10 10.07
C ASP A 39 5.52 11.79 10.19
N MET A 40 4.45 11.80 10.98
CA MET A 40 3.53 10.68 11.12
C MET A 40 2.78 10.39 9.82
N PHE A 41 2.29 11.41 9.12
CA PHE A 41 1.61 11.23 7.84
C PHE A 41 2.54 10.69 6.76
N GLU A 42 3.76 11.23 6.65
CA GLU A 42 4.77 10.71 5.73
C GLU A 42 5.09 9.23 6.00
N PHE A 43 5.24 8.86 7.28
CA PHE A 43 5.43 7.46 7.68
C PHE A 43 4.24 6.57 7.26
N VAL A 44 3.01 7.00 7.51
CA VAL A 44 1.81 6.24 7.17
C VAL A 44 1.67 6.03 5.67
N GLU A 45 1.90 7.06 4.86
CA GLU A 45 1.84 6.95 3.39
C GLU A 45 2.96 6.07 2.83
N ALA A 46 4.18 6.19 3.36
CA ALA A 46 5.28 5.29 3.00
C ALA A 46 4.95 3.84 3.37
N ASN A 47 4.35 3.60 4.54
CA ASN A 47 3.96 2.25 4.97
C ASN A 47 2.83 1.67 4.11
N LYS A 48 1.83 2.46 3.71
CA LYS A 48 0.79 2.01 2.76
C LYS A 48 1.41 1.58 1.44
N THR A 49 2.35 2.37 0.92
CA THR A 49 3.06 2.07 -0.33
C THR A 49 3.89 0.78 -0.19
N LEU A 50 4.58 0.61 0.94
CA LEU A 50 5.39 -0.57 1.23
C LEU A 50 4.54 -1.85 1.30
N VAL A 51 3.37 -1.79 1.95
CA VAL A 51 2.44 -2.94 2.02
C VAL A 51 2.00 -3.36 0.61
N GLN A 52 1.70 -2.40 -0.26
CA GLN A 52 1.33 -2.68 -1.65
C GLN A 52 2.48 -3.34 -2.44
N GLU A 53 3.72 -2.87 -2.28
CA GLU A 53 4.88 -3.48 -2.93
C GLU A 53 5.15 -4.90 -2.41
N GLN A 54 4.98 -5.13 -1.11
CA GLN A 54 5.15 -6.44 -0.49
C GLN A 54 4.09 -7.44 -0.98
N GLU A 55 2.83 -7.03 -1.09
CA GLU A 55 1.75 -7.87 -1.65
C GLU A 55 2.03 -8.24 -3.10
N ASN A 56 2.45 -7.27 -3.93
CA ASN A 56 2.82 -7.52 -5.33
C ASN A 56 4.01 -8.49 -5.44
N THR A 57 5.02 -8.31 -4.60
CA THR A 57 6.18 -9.22 -4.54
C THR A 57 5.76 -10.63 -4.13
N PHE A 58 4.90 -10.74 -3.10
CA PHE A 58 4.38 -12.02 -2.63
C PHE A 58 3.55 -12.72 -3.72
N ILE A 59 2.67 -12.00 -4.44
CA ILE A 59 1.89 -12.53 -5.56
C ILE A 59 2.81 -13.07 -6.67
N ILE A 60 3.85 -12.32 -7.03
CA ILE A 60 4.83 -12.74 -8.04
C ILE A 60 5.57 -14.02 -7.59
N GLN A 61 5.97 -14.08 -6.32
CA GLN A 61 6.71 -15.22 -5.77
C GLN A 61 5.84 -16.47 -5.58
N SER A 62 4.58 -16.32 -5.15
CA SER A 62 3.68 -17.44 -4.86
C SER A 62 3.02 -18.02 -6.11
N HIS A 63 2.78 -17.20 -7.15
CA HIS A 63 2.10 -17.60 -8.37
C HIS A 63 2.88 -17.29 -9.68
N PRO A 64 4.15 -17.71 -9.80
CA PRO A 64 4.97 -17.40 -10.97
C PRO A 64 4.39 -17.97 -12.27
N GLN A 65 3.70 -19.13 -12.22
CA GLN A 65 3.13 -19.77 -13.39
C GLN A 65 1.89 -19.02 -13.93
N ALA A 66 0.98 -18.57 -13.06
CA ALA A 66 -0.20 -17.82 -13.48
C ALA A 66 0.19 -16.44 -14.03
N TYR A 67 1.13 -15.74 -13.38
CA TYR A 67 1.64 -14.46 -13.87
C TYR A 67 2.33 -14.59 -15.23
N TYR A 68 3.17 -15.61 -15.41
CA TYR A 68 3.84 -15.87 -16.69
C TYR A 68 2.83 -16.17 -17.81
N THR A 69 1.81 -16.99 -17.54
CA THR A 69 0.78 -17.30 -18.54
C THR A 69 -0.09 -16.08 -18.88
N SER A 70 -0.55 -15.31 -17.88
CA SER A 70 -1.33 -14.08 -18.10
C SER A 70 -0.54 -13.04 -18.90
N ARG A 71 0.72 -12.80 -18.53
CA ARG A 71 1.59 -11.86 -19.26
C ARG A 71 1.78 -12.27 -20.72
N LYS A 72 2.02 -13.57 -20.96
CA LYS A 72 2.17 -14.10 -22.32
C LYS A 72 0.88 -13.99 -23.13
N LEU A 73 -0.28 -14.18 -22.52
CA LEU A 73 -1.59 -13.97 -23.16
C LEU A 73 -1.81 -12.50 -23.51
N THR A 74 -1.49 -11.57 -22.61
CA THR A 74 -1.58 -10.12 -22.88
C THR A 74 -0.68 -9.71 -24.03
N GLU A 75 0.59 -10.16 -24.04
CA GLU A 75 1.52 -9.91 -25.15
C GLU A 75 0.98 -10.45 -26.49
N ILE A 76 0.33 -11.61 -26.48
CA ILE A 76 -0.33 -12.18 -27.68
C ILE A 76 -1.54 -11.34 -28.09
N LEU A 77 -2.41 -10.92 -27.15
CA LEU A 77 -3.58 -10.09 -27.44
C LEU A 77 -3.20 -8.72 -28.01
N GLU A 78 -2.15 -8.08 -27.47
CA GLU A 78 -1.64 -6.78 -27.94
C GLU A 78 -0.98 -6.87 -29.31
N THR A 79 -0.35 -8.02 -29.63
CA THR A 79 0.28 -8.25 -30.94
C THR A 79 -0.69 -8.77 -32.00
N GLN A 80 -1.73 -9.51 -31.61
CA GLN A 80 -2.67 -10.16 -32.54
C GLN A 80 -4.03 -9.46 -32.68
N GLY A 81 -4.36 -8.45 -31.86
CA GLY A 81 -5.54 -7.59 -32.03
C GLY A 81 -6.76 -8.36 -32.52
N PHE A 82 -7.27 -9.31 -31.71
CA PHE A 82 -8.24 -10.29 -32.17
C PHE A 82 -9.55 -9.64 -32.65
N GLU A 83 -9.72 -9.53 -33.97
CA GLU A 83 -11.04 -9.59 -34.61
C GLU A 83 -11.56 -11.03 -34.49
N CYS A 84 -12.16 -11.35 -33.34
CA CYS A 84 -12.94 -12.58 -33.22
C CYS A 84 -14.39 -12.22 -33.55
N VAL A 85 -14.77 -12.36 -34.82
CA VAL A 85 -16.18 -12.39 -35.22
C VAL A 85 -16.75 -13.71 -34.73
N ILE A 86 -17.57 -13.65 -33.68
CA ILE A 86 -18.47 -14.76 -33.34
C ILE A 86 -19.70 -14.60 -34.23
N GLU A 87 -19.75 -15.36 -35.31
CA GLU A 87 -20.95 -15.54 -36.13
C GLU A 87 -21.58 -16.89 -35.77
N ASP A 88 -22.83 -16.84 -35.31
CA ASP A 88 -23.76 -18.00 -35.24
C ASP A 88 -24.50 -18.15 -36.58
#